data_AF-A0A7J9VIJ2-F1
#
_entry.id   AF-A0A7J9VIJ2-F1
#
_cell.length_a   1.000
_cell.length_b   1.000
_cell.length_c   1.000
_cell.angle_alpha   90.00
_cell.angle_beta   90.00
_cell.angle_gamma   90.00
#
_symmetry.space_group_name_H-M   'P 1'
#
loop_
_entity.id
_entity.type
_entity.pdbx_description
1 polymer ?
#
loop_
_entity_poly.entity_id
_entity_poly.type
_entity_poly.pdbx_seq_one_letter_code
_entity_poly.pdbx_strand_id
1 'polypeptide(L)'
;ELSVQWNSYYQKWLMTYLNDDDEVNAIELRTADRLTGPWSAPQTVVTAEEVPALYAPYLPPRWNDGPDIYFTLSRFDHYDVFWWHTSLTRS
;
A
#
# COMPACT_ATOMS: atom_id res chain seq x y z
N GLU A 1 0.57 -7.34 8.05
CA GLU A 1 1.26 -6.08 8.42
C GLU A 1 0.51 -4.90 7.82
N LEU A 2 0.55 -3.75 8.49
CA LEU A 2 -0.18 -2.54 8.10
C LEU A 2 0.71 -1.31 8.33
N SER A 3 0.79 -0.45 7.32
CA SER A 3 1.54 0.81 7.37
C SER A 3 0.61 1.99 7.17
N VAL A 4 0.79 3.06 7.96
CA VAL A 4 0.03 4.31 7.84
C VAL A 4 0.98 5.50 7.84
N GLN A 5 0.81 6.40 6.88
CA GLN A 5 1.67 7.59 6.72
C GLN A 5 0.88 8.77 6.16
N TRP A 6 1.23 9.99 6.54
CA TRP A 6 0.73 11.20 5.88
C TRP A 6 1.49 11.48 4.59
N ASN A 7 0.79 11.70 3.48
CA ASN A 7 1.36 12.17 2.22
C ASN A 7 0.97 13.64 2.01
N SER A 8 1.97 14.51 1.89
CA SER A 8 1.78 15.97 1.75
C SER A 8 1.28 16.40 0.37
N TYR A 9 1.59 15.66 -0.69
CA TYR A 9 1.13 15.98 -2.04
C TYR A 9 -0.38 15.76 -2.20
N TYR A 10 -0.87 14.61 -1.72
CA TYR A 10 -2.29 14.30 -1.74
C TYR A 10 -3.06 14.94 -0.57
N GLN A 11 -2.35 15.39 0.46
CA GLN A 11 -2.93 15.86 1.73
C GLN A 11 -3.87 14.82 2.34
N LYS A 12 -3.43 13.57 2.36
CA LYS A 12 -4.19 12.43 2.91
C LYS A 12 -3.29 11.56 3.77
N TRP A 13 -3.91 10.89 4.73
CA TRP A 13 -3.36 9.69 5.33
C TRP A 13 -3.50 8.54 4.34
N LEU A 14 -2.40 7.84 4.09
CA LEU A 14 -2.34 6.61 3.30
C LEU A 14 -2.25 5.43 4.25
N MET A 15 -2.95 4.36 3.94
CA MET A 15 -2.83 3.07 4.60
C MET A 15 -2.54 2.01 3.55
N THR A 16 -1.50 1.21 3.74
CA THR A 16 -1.21 0.03 2.92
C THR A 16 -1.16 -1.22 3.78
N TYR A 17 -1.79 -2.28 3.33
CA TYR A 17 -1.84 -3.56 4.02
C TYR A 17 -2.08 -4.71 3.03
N LEU A 18 -1.73 -5.93 3.45
CA LEU A 18 -2.17 -7.13 2.74
C LEU A 18 -3.62 -7.43 3.16
N ASN A 19 -4.53 -7.47 2.20
CA ASN A 19 -5.82 -8.12 2.34
C ASN A 19 -5.63 -9.60 1.99
N ASP A 20 -5.62 -10.45 3.01
CA ASP A 20 -5.38 -11.90 2.92
C ASP A 20 -6.68 -12.71 2.78
N ASP A 21 -7.81 -12.05 2.49
CA ASP A 21 -9.02 -12.74 2.06
C ASP A 21 -8.75 -13.56 0.80
N ASP A 22 -9.13 -14.84 0.81
CA ASP A 22 -8.84 -15.81 -0.26
C ASP A 22 -9.37 -15.33 -1.63
N GLU A 23 -10.42 -14.51 -1.67
CA GLU A 23 -10.99 -13.97 -2.91
C GLU A 23 -10.24 -12.73 -3.43
N VAL A 24 -9.50 -12.02 -2.57
CA VAL A 24 -8.82 -10.76 -2.90
C VAL A 24 -7.31 -10.93 -3.01
N ASN A 25 -6.70 -11.48 -1.97
CA ASN A 25 -5.26 -11.74 -1.82
C ASN A 25 -4.35 -10.69 -2.51
N ALA A 26 -4.36 -9.47 -1.96
CA ALA A 26 -3.72 -8.32 -2.60
C ALA A 26 -3.19 -7.27 -1.60
N ILE A 27 -2.18 -6.50 -2.02
CA ILE A 27 -1.87 -5.24 -1.36
C ILE A 27 -2.94 -4.22 -1.73
N GLU A 28 -3.60 -3.69 -0.71
CA GLU A 28 -4.58 -2.63 -0.87
C GLU A 28 -4.05 -1.32 -0.28
N LEU A 29 -4.45 -0.21 -0.92
CA LEU A 29 -4.25 1.13 -0.43
C LEU A 29 -5.59 1.79 -0.11
N ARG A 30 -5.63 2.51 1.01
CA ARG A 30 -6.76 3.38 1.40
C ARG A 30 -6.26 4.78 1.72
N THR A 31 -7.17 5.74 1.61
CA THR A 31 -6.91 7.14 1.99
C THR A 31 -7.89 7.64 3.03
N ALA A 32 -7.47 8.61 3.86
CA ALA A 32 -8.35 9.32 4.79
C ALA A 32 -7.91 10.76 5.02
N ASP A 33 -8.86 11.64 5.32
CA ASP A 33 -8.57 13.02 5.74
C ASP A 33 -8.04 13.12 7.18
N ARG A 34 -8.33 12.11 8.00
CA ARG A 34 -7.88 12.02 9.40
C ARG A 34 -7.23 10.67 9.63
N LEU A 35 -6.26 10.63 10.54
CA LEU A 35 -5.52 9.40 10.89
C LEU A 35 -6.45 8.25 11.31
N THR A 36 -7.61 8.56 11.89
CA THR A 36 -8.60 7.59 12.37
C THR A 36 -9.73 7.32 11.37
N GLY A 37 -9.63 7.82 10.14
CA GLY A 37 -10.68 7.70 9.13
C GLY A 37 -11.75 8.82 9.17
N PRO A 38 -12.87 8.65 8.44
CA PRO A 38 -13.24 7.45 7.69
C PRO A 38 -12.26 7.14 6.56
N TRP A 39 -11.96 5.86 6.37
CA TRP A 39 -11.09 5.39 5.28
C TRP A 39 -11.89 5.21 4.00
N SER A 40 -11.27 5.49 2.86
CA SER A 40 -11.84 5.25 1.54
C SER A 40 -12.12 3.76 1.31
N ALA A 41 -12.87 3.47 0.23
CA ALA A 41 -12.86 2.15 -0.37
C ALA A 41 -11.42 1.72 -0.68
N PRO A 42 -11.10 0.41 -0.61
CA PRO A 42 -9.77 -0.07 -0.94
C PRO A 42 -9.49 0.10 -2.43
N GLN A 43 -8.23 0.37 -2.75
CA GLN A 43 -7.70 0.35 -4.10
C GLN A 43 -6.64 -0.76 -4.17
N THR A 44 -6.83 -1.73 -5.04
CA THR A 44 -5.84 -2.79 -5.29
C THR A 44 -4.59 -2.19 -5.91
N VAL A 45 -3.43 -2.49 -5.33
CA VAL A 45 -2.12 -2.02 -5.80
C VAL A 45 -1.34 -3.15 -6.49
N VAL A 46 -1.32 -4.34 -5.89
CA VAL A 46 -0.64 -5.53 -6.41
C VAL A 46 -1.43 -6.77 -5.98
N THR A 47 -1.67 -7.73 -6.87
CA THR A 47 -2.35 -8.99 -6.54
C THR A 47 -1.37 -10.17 -6.37
N ALA A 48 -1.83 -11.25 -5.75
CA ALA A 48 -1.08 -12.51 -5.66
C ALA A 48 -0.88 -13.23 -7.00
N GLU A 49 -1.68 -12.88 -8.01
CA GLU A 49 -1.46 -13.36 -9.37
C GLU A 49 -0.24 -12.69 -10.01
N GLU A 50 -0.02 -11.40 -9.72
CA GLU A 50 1.15 -10.65 -10.20
C GLU A 50 2.41 -11.02 -9.41
N VAL A 51 2.30 -11.11 -8.09
CA VAL A 51 3.40 -11.43 -7.19
C VAL A 51 2.97 -12.54 -6.22
N PRO A 52 3.21 -13.81 -6.57
CA PRO A 52 2.91 -14.92 -5.68
C PRO A 52 3.58 -14.76 -4.31
N ALA A 53 2.88 -15.21 -3.27
CA ALA A 53 3.35 -15.17 -1.88
C ALA A 53 3.71 -13.77 -1.35
N LEU A 54 3.04 -12.72 -1.86
CA LEU A 54 3.26 -11.35 -1.40
C LEU A 54 2.91 -11.15 0.08
N TYR A 55 3.65 -10.27 0.75
CA TYR A 55 3.41 -9.86 2.13
C TYR A 55 4.05 -8.50 2.44
N ALA A 56 3.65 -7.89 3.56
CA ALA A 56 4.31 -6.76 4.22
C ALA A 56 4.59 -5.51 3.35
N PRO A 57 3.55 -4.72 3.01
CA PRO A 57 3.79 -3.39 2.46
C PRO A 57 4.26 -2.44 3.58
N TYR A 58 5.55 -2.13 3.62
CA TYR A 58 6.08 -1.08 4.49
C TYR A 58 6.23 0.23 3.73
N LEU A 59 5.63 1.30 4.27
CA LEU A 59 5.79 2.66 3.74
C LEU A 59 7.04 3.31 4.37
N PRO A 60 8.11 3.57 3.60
CA PRO A 60 9.31 4.25 4.09
C PRO A 60 8.99 5.70 4.52
N PRO A 61 9.72 6.24 5.52
CA PRO A 61 9.47 7.59 6.04
C PRO A 61 9.87 8.71 5.08
N ARG A 62 10.57 8.39 3.97
CA ARG A 62 11.03 9.33 2.94
C ARG A 62 10.49 8.92 1.57
N TRP A 63 10.50 9.85 0.62
CA TRP A 63 10.12 9.67 -0.79
C TRP A 63 8.61 9.57 -1.08
N ASN A 64 7.77 9.67 -0.03
CA ASN A 64 6.31 9.62 -0.13
C ASN A 64 5.65 11.00 0.08
N ASP A 65 6.31 12.06 -0.36
CA ASP A 65 5.82 13.45 -0.32
C ASP A 65 5.38 13.99 -1.70
N GLY A 66 5.46 13.15 -2.74
CA GLY A 66 5.07 13.44 -4.12
C GLY A 66 3.90 12.57 -4.64
N PRO A 67 3.68 12.53 -5.96
CA PRO A 67 2.62 11.72 -6.58
C PRO A 67 2.91 10.21 -6.54
N ASP A 68 4.18 9.82 -6.52
CA ASP A 68 4.55 8.43 -6.36
C ASP A 68 4.50 8.01 -4.89
N ILE A 69 3.95 6.82 -4.65
CA ILE A 69 3.86 6.17 -3.35
C ILE A 69 4.72 4.92 -3.42
N TYR A 70 5.88 5.00 -2.79
CA TYR A 70 6.84 3.91 -2.65
C TYR A 70 6.53 3.07 -1.43
N PHE A 71 6.69 1.75 -1.56
CA PHE A 71 6.59 0.79 -0.47
C PHE A 71 7.50 -0.41 -0.74
N THR A 72 7.91 -1.11 0.31
CA THR A 72 8.56 -2.40 0.14
C THR A 72 7.53 -3.50 -0.01
N LEU A 73 7.72 -4.43 -0.93
CA LEU A 73 6.90 -5.63 -1.06
C LEU A 73 7.79 -6.84 -0.78
N SER A 74 7.39 -7.68 0.17
CA SER A 74 8.13 -8.90 0.48
C SER A 74 7.46 -10.11 -0.14
N ARG A 75 8.23 -11.16 -0.44
CA ARG A 75 7.70 -12.49 -0.74
C ARG A 75 8.10 -13.48 0.33
N PHE A 76 7.15 -14.19 0.93
CA PHE A 76 7.46 -15.12 2.03
C PHE A 76 8.06 -16.45 1.56
N ASP A 77 7.89 -16.80 0.28
CA ASP A 77 8.35 -18.07 -0.28
C ASP A 77 9.85 -18.07 -0.62
N HIS A 78 10.38 -16.94 -1.10
CA HIS A 78 11.78 -16.74 -1.46
C HIS A 78 12.52 -15.79 -0.51
N TYR A 79 11.81 -15.16 0.44
CA TYR A 79 12.35 -14.16 1.38
C TYR A 79 13.02 -12.96 0.70
N ASP A 80 12.52 -12.58 -0.48
CA ASP A 80 12.96 -11.38 -1.20
C ASP A 80 12.18 -10.15 -0.72
N VAL A 81 12.83 -8.99 -0.74
CA VAL A 81 12.22 -7.67 -0.52
C VAL A 81 12.46 -6.80 -1.74
N PHE A 82 11.38 -6.31 -2.34
CA PHE A 82 11.39 -5.48 -3.54
C PHE A 82 10.99 -4.05 -3.22
N TRP A 83 11.53 -3.10 -4.00
CA TRP A 83 11.08 -1.71 -3.99
C TRP A 83 9.99 -1.52 -5.05
N TRP A 84 8.80 -1.11 -4.61
CA TRP A 84 7.64 -0.90 -5.47
C TRP A 84 7.17 0.53 -5.38
N HIS A 85 6.48 1.00 -6.42
CA HIS A 85 5.77 2.26 -6.37
C HIS A 85 4.44 2.19 -7.13
N THR A 86 3.51 3.04 -6.71
CA THR A 86 2.23 3.30 -7.37
C THR A 86 1.89 4.78 -7.29
N SER A 87 0.73 5.19 -7.79
CA SER A 87 0.20 6.54 -7.59
C SER A 87 -1.33 6.49 -7.44
N LEU A 88 -1.93 7.51 -6.82
CA LEU A 88 -3.38 7.59 -6.76
C LEU A 88 -3.94 8.09 -8.09
N THR A 89 -4.83 7.32 -8.69
CA THR A 89 -5.67 7.78 -9.80
C THR A 89 -6.65 8.83 -9.27
N ARG A 90 -6.66 10.03 -9.87
CA ARG A 90 -7.65 11.06 -9.55
C ARG A 90 -9.04 10.57 -10.00
N SER A 91 -9.97 10.47 -9.06
CA SER A 91 -11.41 10.26 -9.31
C SER A 91 -12.09 11.55 -9.73
#